data_AF-A0A5T1S6K4-F1
#
_entry.id   AF-A0A5T1S6K4-F1
#
_cell.length_a   1.000
_cell.length_b   1.000
_cell.length_c   1.000
_cell.angle_alpha   90.00
_cell.angle_beta   90.00
_cell.angle_gamma   90.00
#
_symmetry.space_group_name_H-M   'P 1'
#
loop_
_entity.id
_entity.type
_entity.pdbx_description
1 polymer ?
#
loop_
_entity_poly.entity_id
_entity_poly.type
_entity_poly.pdbx_seq_one_letter_code
_entity_poly.pdbx_strand_id
1 'polypeptide(L)'
;FESEIELFILALSTLDLSEELCSGKIYLVDIEEERVDIQLLILFDMKDMFEYLSLYEMFVNNVYYKKFYEDIWHKADELCEKNIKVVIRNLNSSLCIGFECYSHLLQNIPSMLESIPFQRILNERKNKFENAIVVSAGPSLAKQLPLLKAYQDKAVIFCADGALSMLEKEGIVPDYVTNLDFTDLAMKFFQNKENKTSLNVLSCATHLSLVHFLDNKSVVLRDD
;
A
#
# COMPACT_ATOMS: atom_id res chain seq x y z
N PHE A 1 21.88 -24.69 8.46
CA PHE A 1 21.59 -25.78 9.40
C PHE A 1 22.88 -26.54 9.66
N GLU A 2 23.20 -26.80 10.92
CA GLU A 2 24.29 -27.68 11.31
C GLU A 2 23.92 -28.33 12.64
N SER A 3 23.83 -29.67 12.67
CA SER A 3 23.46 -30.42 13.89
C SER A 3 24.67 -30.78 14.73
N GLU A 4 25.86 -30.90 14.11
CA GLU A 4 27.09 -31.28 14.80
C GLU A 4 27.86 -30.01 15.20
N ILE A 5 27.95 -29.77 16.51
CA ILE A 5 28.60 -28.57 17.04
C ILE A 5 30.07 -28.49 16.62
N GLU A 6 30.77 -29.63 16.45
CA GLU A 6 32.15 -29.63 15.97
C GLU A 6 32.28 -29.12 14.55
N LEU A 7 31.33 -29.45 13.66
CA LEU A 7 31.33 -28.94 12.28
C LEU A 7 31.03 -27.45 12.24
N PHE A 8 30.12 -26.98 13.10
CA PHE A 8 29.82 -25.56 13.24
C PHE A 8 31.05 -24.76 13.73
N ILE A 9 31.73 -25.27 14.76
CA ILE A 9 32.97 -24.66 15.28
C ILE A 9 34.07 -24.65 14.22
N LEU A 10 34.23 -25.76 13.48
CA LEU A 10 35.19 -25.84 12.39
C LEU A 10 34.90 -24.79 11.32
N ALA A 11 33.64 -24.61 10.91
CA ALA A 11 33.26 -23.60 9.94
C ALA A 11 33.65 -22.19 10.40
N LEU A 12 33.33 -21.83 11.66
CA LEU A 12 33.71 -20.54 12.26
C LEU A 12 35.22 -20.37 12.44
N SER A 13 35.99 -21.45 12.52
CA SER A 13 37.46 -21.38 12.54
C SER A 13 38.08 -21.10 11.18
N THR A 14 37.34 -21.35 10.10
CA THR A 14 37.80 -21.14 8.71
C THR A 14 37.30 -19.84 8.09
N LEU A 15 36.22 -19.28 8.61
CA LEU A 15 35.57 -18.05 8.12
C LEU A 15 35.35 -17.10 9.29
N ASP A 16 35.87 -15.88 9.16
CA ASP A 16 35.58 -14.82 10.12
C ASP A 16 34.22 -14.20 9.81
N LEU A 17 33.24 -14.45 10.68
CA LEU A 17 31.88 -13.89 10.63
C LEU A 17 31.61 -12.93 11.80
N SER A 18 32.67 -12.45 12.47
CA SER A 18 32.54 -11.66 13.69
C SER A 18 31.75 -10.37 13.46
N GLU A 19 31.96 -9.70 12.32
CA GLU A 19 31.24 -8.47 11.98
C GLU A 19 29.75 -8.75 11.75
N GLU A 20 29.41 -9.76 10.95
CA GLU A 20 28.02 -10.11 10.62
C GLU A 20 27.23 -10.56 11.85
N LEU A 21 27.87 -11.32 12.75
CA LEU A 21 27.29 -11.72 14.03
C LEU A 21 27.13 -10.54 14.97
N CYS A 22 28.14 -9.67 15.12
CA CYS A 22 28.05 -8.48 15.98
C CYS A 22 27.07 -7.43 15.46
N SER A 23 26.93 -7.31 14.14
CA SER A 23 26.04 -6.35 13.48
C SER A 23 24.57 -6.81 13.44
N GLY A 24 24.28 -8.06 13.82
CA GLY A 24 22.93 -8.61 13.74
C GLY A 24 22.47 -8.88 12.30
N LYS A 25 23.39 -9.11 11.36
CA LYS A 25 23.06 -9.58 10.00
C LYS A 25 22.80 -11.09 9.96
N ILE A 26 23.45 -11.84 10.84
CA ILE A 26 23.26 -13.29 10.97
C ILE A 26 22.58 -13.59 12.30
N TYR A 27 21.42 -14.25 12.24
CA TYR A 27 20.72 -14.76 13.41
C TYR A 27 20.83 -16.28 13.44
N LEU A 28 21.32 -16.82 14.55
CA LEU A 28 21.38 -18.26 14.79
C LEU A 28 20.11 -18.66 15.54
N VAL A 29 19.39 -19.64 14.98
CA VAL A 29 18.14 -20.14 15.54
C VAL A 29 18.27 -21.64 15.73
N ASP A 30 17.99 -22.08 16.96
CA ASP A 30 17.82 -23.50 17.27
C ASP A 30 16.36 -23.89 17.01
N ILE A 31 16.15 -24.77 16.05
CA ILE A 31 14.81 -25.23 15.63
C ILE A 31 14.20 -26.27 16.57
N GLU A 32 15.01 -26.85 17.47
CA GLU A 32 14.53 -27.83 18.46
C GLU A 32 14.20 -27.17 19.82
N GLU A 33 14.51 -25.89 19.99
CA GLU A 33 14.18 -25.13 21.20
C GLU A 33 12.65 -24.95 21.34
N GLU A 34 12.11 -25.25 22.52
CA GLU A 34 10.66 -25.26 22.78
C GLU A 34 9.99 -23.91 22.46
N ARG A 35 10.74 -22.81 22.61
CA ARG A 35 10.26 -21.43 22.43
C ARG A 35 10.73 -20.78 21.15
N VAL A 36 11.16 -21.56 20.15
CA VAL A 36 11.64 -21.03 18.86
C VAL A 36 10.60 -20.14 18.17
N ASP A 37 9.31 -20.49 18.25
CA ASP A 37 8.22 -19.66 17.70
C ASP A 37 8.25 -18.24 18.30
N ILE A 38 8.43 -18.10 19.63
CA ILE A 38 8.47 -16.78 20.29
C ILE A 38 9.69 -15.97 19.83
N GLN A 39 10.85 -16.63 19.69
CA GLN A 39 12.07 -15.96 19.22
C GLN A 39 11.91 -15.43 17.79
N LEU A 40 11.33 -16.25 16.89
CA LEU A 40 11.06 -15.87 15.51
C LEU A 40 10.03 -14.75 15.42
N LEU A 41 8.96 -14.79 16.23
CA LEU A 41 7.97 -13.71 16.26
C LEU A 41 8.61 -12.37 16.65
N ILE A 42 9.45 -12.34 17.68
CA ILE A 42 10.16 -11.12 18.10
C ILE A 42 11.11 -10.63 17.00
N LEU A 43 11.86 -11.55 16.37
CA LEU A 43 12.79 -11.23 15.30
C LEU A 43 12.08 -10.61 14.09
N PHE A 44 10.97 -11.21 13.67
CA PHE A 44 10.19 -10.78 12.51
C PHE A 44 9.40 -9.50 12.78
N ASP A 45 9.05 -9.20 14.03
CA ASP A 45 8.38 -7.94 14.40
C ASP A 45 9.35 -6.74 14.49
N MET A 46 10.66 -6.95 14.40
CA MET A 46 11.62 -5.85 14.33
C MET A 46 11.46 -5.07 13.02
N LYS A 47 11.40 -3.73 13.12
CA LYS A 47 11.13 -2.82 11.99
C LYS A 47 11.94 -3.15 10.74
N ASP A 48 13.26 -3.30 10.89
CA ASP A 48 14.16 -3.52 9.76
C ASP A 48 13.98 -4.88 9.10
N MET A 49 13.48 -5.89 9.82
CA MET A 49 13.19 -7.22 9.27
C MET A 49 11.78 -7.27 8.67
N PHE A 50 10.83 -6.61 9.33
CA PHE A 50 9.42 -6.63 9.00
C PHE A 50 9.15 -6.22 7.55
N GLU A 51 9.82 -5.16 7.08
CA GLU A 51 9.67 -4.62 5.72
C GLU A 51 10.00 -5.65 4.62
N TYR A 52 10.87 -6.61 4.93
CA TYR A 52 11.34 -7.62 3.99
C TYR A 52 10.66 -8.99 4.13
N LEU A 53 9.83 -9.23 5.16
CA LEU A 53 9.21 -10.55 5.40
C LEU A 53 8.34 -11.04 4.23
N SER A 54 7.77 -10.10 3.49
CA SER A 54 6.99 -10.38 2.28
C SER A 54 7.81 -10.96 1.13
N LEU A 55 9.12 -10.69 1.12
CA LEU A 55 10.11 -11.16 0.14
C LEU A 55 10.86 -12.40 0.63
N TYR A 56 10.44 -12.97 1.77
CA TYR A 56 11.08 -14.13 2.34
C TYR A 56 11.07 -15.31 1.35
N GLU A 57 12.24 -15.89 1.15
CA GLU A 57 12.46 -17.13 0.42
C GLU A 57 13.63 -17.89 1.07
N MET A 58 13.46 -19.18 1.30
CA MET A 58 14.50 -20.03 1.88
C MET A 58 15.47 -20.53 0.80
N PHE A 59 16.75 -20.17 0.92
CA PHE A 59 17.78 -20.60 -0.02
C PHE A 59 18.71 -21.68 0.56
N VAL A 60 18.81 -22.81 -0.13
CA VAL A 60 19.78 -23.89 0.19
C VAL A 60 20.82 -23.98 -0.92
N ASN A 61 21.98 -23.36 -0.71
CA ASN A 61 23.04 -23.22 -1.72
C ASN A 61 23.92 -24.47 -1.90
N ASN A 62 23.80 -25.49 -1.04
CA ASN A 62 24.66 -26.67 -1.07
C ASN A 62 23.90 -27.95 -1.44
N VAL A 63 24.36 -28.64 -2.49
CA VAL A 63 23.77 -29.88 -3.01
C VAL A 63 23.75 -31.01 -1.97
N TYR A 64 24.75 -31.08 -1.09
CA TYR A 64 24.82 -32.05 -0.02
C TYR A 64 23.66 -31.85 0.98
N TYR A 65 23.50 -30.64 1.51
CA TYR A 65 22.41 -30.34 2.44
C TYR A 65 21.04 -30.51 1.80
N LYS A 66 20.89 -30.09 0.54
CA LYS A 66 19.64 -30.27 -0.21
C LYS A 66 19.23 -31.74 -0.33
N LYS A 67 20.19 -32.66 -0.43
CA LYS A 67 19.94 -34.11 -0.63
C LYS A 67 19.77 -34.88 0.67
N PHE A 68 20.57 -34.56 1.70
CA PHE A 68 20.66 -35.37 2.92
C PHE A 68 19.91 -34.78 4.11
N TYR A 69 19.58 -33.49 4.06
CA TYR A 69 18.90 -32.77 5.14
C TYR A 69 17.60 -32.12 4.67
N GLU A 70 16.96 -32.74 3.68
CA GLU A 70 15.75 -32.21 3.05
C GLU A 70 14.63 -31.94 4.06
N ASP A 71 14.31 -32.93 4.88
CA ASP A 71 13.25 -32.83 5.89
C ASP A 71 13.48 -31.70 6.89
N ILE A 72 14.74 -31.43 7.23
CA ILE A 72 15.10 -30.45 8.24
C ILE A 72 14.93 -29.03 7.73
N TRP A 73 15.41 -28.73 6.51
CA TRP A 73 15.24 -27.39 5.97
C TRP A 73 13.78 -27.11 5.60
N HIS A 74 13.01 -28.12 5.16
CA HIS A 74 11.55 -27.98 5.00
C HIS A 74 10.86 -27.66 6.33
N LYS A 75 11.22 -28.35 7.42
CA LYS A 75 10.70 -28.06 8.77
C LYS A 75 11.04 -26.63 9.20
N ALA A 76 12.27 -26.18 8.94
CA ALA A 76 12.70 -24.81 9.24
C ALA A 76 11.97 -23.76 8.40
N ASP A 77 11.73 -24.05 7.12
CA ASP A 77 11.00 -23.17 6.21
C ASP A 77 9.53 -23.05 6.61
N GLU A 78 8.86 -24.18 6.90
CA GLU A 78 7.49 -24.19 7.41
C GLU A 78 7.35 -23.41 8.71
N LEU A 79 8.33 -23.54 9.62
CA LEU A 79 8.38 -22.78 10.87
C LEU A 79 8.52 -21.27 10.63
N CYS A 80 9.40 -20.87 9.70
CA CYS A 80 9.55 -19.46 9.33
C CYS A 80 8.27 -18.92 8.69
N GLU A 81 7.74 -19.62 7.68
CA GLU A 81 6.49 -19.21 7.01
C GLU A 81 5.32 -19.05 7.99
N LYS A 82 5.15 -20.00 8.92
CA LYS A 82 4.10 -19.96 9.93
C LYS A 82 4.21 -18.69 10.78
N ASN A 83 5.41 -18.38 11.28
CA ASN A 83 5.63 -17.21 12.13
C ASN A 83 5.53 -15.90 11.36
N ILE A 84 6.06 -15.84 10.12
CA ILE A 84 5.88 -14.72 9.20
C ILE A 84 4.39 -14.45 8.96
N LYS A 85 3.61 -15.49 8.65
CA LYS A 85 2.15 -15.38 8.46
C LYS A 85 1.47 -14.80 9.71
N VAL A 86 1.92 -15.15 10.92
CA VAL A 86 1.37 -14.60 12.17
C VAL A 86 1.70 -13.12 12.33
N VAL A 87 2.96 -12.72 12.13
CA VAL A 87 3.40 -11.31 12.24
C VAL A 87 2.68 -10.45 11.20
N ILE A 88 2.68 -10.89 9.94
CA ILE A 88 1.95 -10.23 8.84
C ILE A 88 0.46 -10.17 9.15
N ARG A 89 -0.16 -11.25 9.64
CA ARG A 89 -1.60 -11.30 9.95
C ARG A 89 -2.00 -10.38 11.09
N ASN A 90 -1.20 -10.30 12.15
CA ASN A 90 -1.47 -9.38 13.25
C ASN A 90 -1.47 -7.92 12.79
N LEU A 91 -0.83 -7.63 11.64
CA LEU A 91 -0.79 -6.34 10.99
C LEU A 91 -1.69 -6.23 9.74
N ASN A 92 -2.36 -7.33 9.32
CA ASN A 92 -3.17 -7.48 8.09
C ASN A 92 -4.50 -6.71 8.05
N SER A 93 -4.48 -5.46 8.49
CA SER A 93 -5.18 -4.44 7.70
C SER A 93 -4.24 -3.66 6.78
N SER A 94 -2.91 -3.76 6.92
CA SER A 94 -1.97 -2.82 6.27
C SER A 94 -1.04 -3.41 5.21
N LEU A 95 -0.55 -4.65 5.34
CA LEU A 95 0.54 -5.13 4.44
C LEU A 95 0.06 -5.47 3.02
N CYS A 96 -1.03 -6.24 2.86
CA CYS A 96 -1.61 -6.48 1.53
C CYS A 96 -2.07 -5.17 0.87
N ILE A 97 -2.62 -4.24 1.65
CA ILE A 97 -3.00 -2.91 1.15
C ILE A 97 -1.75 -2.16 0.68
N GLY A 98 -0.64 -2.23 1.43
CA GLY A 98 0.64 -1.66 1.04
C GLY A 98 1.10 -2.17 -0.34
N PHE A 99 1.15 -3.49 -0.54
CA PHE A 99 1.57 -4.06 -1.83
C PHE A 99 0.68 -3.67 -2.99
N GLU A 100 -0.64 -3.72 -2.82
CA GLU A 100 -1.59 -3.31 -3.87
C GLU A 100 -1.45 -1.81 -4.18
N CYS A 101 -1.34 -0.96 -3.16
CA CYS A 101 -1.11 0.47 -3.34
C CYS A 101 0.23 0.77 -4.04
N TYR A 102 1.31 0.07 -3.68
CA TYR A 102 2.61 0.20 -4.35
C TYR A 102 2.54 -0.28 -5.81
N SER A 103 1.86 -1.39 -6.05
CA SER A 103 1.63 -1.92 -7.41
C SER A 103 0.86 -0.92 -8.26
N HIS A 104 -0.21 -0.32 -7.73
CA HIS A 104 -0.95 0.74 -8.43
C HIS A 104 -0.11 1.99 -8.64
N LEU A 105 0.67 2.42 -7.64
CA LEU A 105 1.60 3.54 -7.79
C LEU A 105 2.54 3.32 -8.98
N LEU A 106 3.23 2.18 -9.03
CA LEU A 106 4.18 1.87 -10.11
C LEU A 106 3.50 1.87 -11.48
N GLN A 107 2.31 1.27 -11.56
CA GLN A 107 1.55 1.19 -12.81
C GLN A 107 0.93 2.53 -13.22
N ASN A 108 0.63 3.41 -12.27
CA ASN A 108 0.05 4.73 -12.52
C ASN A 108 1.11 5.78 -12.93
N ILE A 109 2.42 5.51 -12.77
CA ILE A 109 3.50 6.46 -13.13
C ILE A 109 3.30 7.08 -14.53
N PRO A 110 3.01 6.33 -15.62
CA PRO A 110 2.77 6.93 -16.94
C PRO A 110 1.59 7.91 -16.92
N SER A 111 0.46 7.50 -16.33
CA SER A 111 -0.72 8.36 -16.20
C SER A 111 -0.46 9.59 -15.33
N MET A 112 0.40 9.48 -14.31
CA MET A 112 0.81 10.61 -13.48
C MET A 112 1.56 11.66 -14.29
N LEU A 113 2.51 11.22 -15.13
CA LEU A 113 3.31 12.10 -15.99
C LEU A 113 2.47 12.77 -17.09
N GLU A 114 1.44 12.08 -17.60
CA GLU A 114 0.55 12.59 -18.64
C GLU A 114 -0.58 13.48 -18.09
N SER A 115 -0.95 13.29 -16.82
CA SER A 115 -2.05 14.03 -16.17
C SER A 115 -1.70 15.50 -15.89
N ILE A 116 -2.71 16.29 -15.51
CA ILE A 116 -2.51 17.69 -15.15
C ILE A 116 -1.60 17.75 -13.90
N PRO A 117 -0.45 18.42 -13.93
CA PRO A 117 0.44 18.47 -12.78
C PRO A 117 -0.22 19.15 -11.59
N PHE A 118 -0.13 18.54 -10.40
CA PHE A 118 -0.76 19.09 -9.19
C PHE A 118 -0.30 20.53 -8.88
N GLN A 119 0.99 20.82 -9.08
CA GLN A 119 1.55 22.16 -8.89
C GLN A 119 0.91 23.20 -9.82
N ARG A 120 0.52 22.82 -11.04
CA ARG A 120 -0.17 23.71 -11.98
C ARG A 120 -1.55 24.09 -11.45
N ILE A 121 -2.29 23.12 -10.90
CA ILE A 121 -3.60 23.36 -10.27
C ILE A 121 -3.46 24.37 -9.13
N LEU A 122 -2.48 24.16 -8.24
CA LEU A 122 -2.20 25.08 -7.15
C LEU A 122 -1.90 26.50 -7.67
N ASN A 123 -1.02 26.63 -8.67
CA ASN A 123 -0.64 27.93 -9.20
C ASN A 123 -1.82 28.68 -9.86
N GLU A 124 -2.65 27.97 -10.64
CA GLU A 124 -3.78 28.58 -11.36
C GLU A 124 -4.95 28.95 -10.42
N ARG A 125 -5.12 28.20 -9.32
CA ARG A 125 -6.30 28.28 -8.44
C ARG A 125 -6.03 28.96 -7.11
N LYS A 126 -4.77 29.22 -6.77
CA LYS A 126 -4.37 29.93 -5.54
C LYS A 126 -5.07 31.30 -5.46
N ASN A 127 -5.69 31.56 -4.32
CA ASN A 127 -6.39 32.81 -4.01
C ASN A 127 -7.53 33.17 -4.99
N LYS A 128 -8.09 32.19 -5.72
CA LYS A 128 -9.22 32.43 -6.65
C LYS A 128 -10.59 32.29 -6.00
N PHE A 129 -10.67 31.62 -4.85
CA PHE A 129 -11.92 31.35 -4.17
C PHE A 129 -11.79 31.75 -2.70
N GLU A 130 -12.81 32.44 -2.19
CA GLU A 130 -12.90 32.79 -0.77
C GLU A 130 -13.40 31.62 0.08
N ASN A 131 -14.30 30.82 -0.50
CA ASN A 131 -15.01 29.74 0.19
C ASN A 131 -14.81 28.42 -0.54
N ALA A 132 -14.61 27.35 0.23
CA ALA A 132 -14.55 25.97 -0.26
C ALA A 132 -15.57 25.11 0.49
N ILE A 133 -16.22 24.20 -0.25
CA ILE A 133 -17.18 23.24 0.28
C ILE A 133 -16.64 21.85 -0.03
N VAL A 134 -16.48 21.03 1.01
CA VAL A 134 -16.09 19.62 0.86
C VAL A 134 -17.31 18.75 1.12
N VAL A 135 -17.65 17.90 0.15
CA VAL A 135 -18.87 17.11 0.13
C VAL A 135 -18.53 15.62 0.19
N SER A 136 -19.06 14.94 1.19
CA SER A 136 -18.90 13.50 1.39
C SER A 136 -20.25 12.78 1.37
N ALA A 137 -20.23 11.46 1.17
CA ALA A 137 -21.43 10.63 0.99
C ALA A 137 -22.20 10.33 2.30
N GLY A 138 -22.14 11.22 3.28
CA GLY A 138 -22.84 11.06 4.55
C GLY A 138 -24.36 11.19 4.42
N PRO A 139 -25.16 10.54 5.28
CA PRO A 139 -26.62 10.60 5.22
C PRO A 139 -27.19 12.02 5.41
N SER A 140 -26.42 12.93 5.99
CA SER A 140 -26.78 14.35 6.14
C SER A 140 -26.76 15.12 4.82
N LEU A 141 -26.08 14.63 3.77
CA LEU A 141 -25.94 15.31 2.49
C LEU A 141 -27.29 15.65 1.87
N ALA A 142 -28.26 14.74 1.94
CA ALA A 142 -29.60 14.94 1.40
C ALA A 142 -30.27 16.22 1.90
N LYS A 143 -30.02 16.61 3.16
CA LYS A 143 -30.57 17.83 3.76
C LYS A 143 -29.92 19.10 3.22
N GLN A 144 -28.69 19.00 2.72
CA GLN A 144 -27.87 20.12 2.27
C GLN A 144 -27.93 20.34 0.75
N LEU A 145 -28.43 19.39 -0.03
CA LEU A 145 -28.52 19.49 -1.49
C LEU A 145 -29.18 20.79 -1.99
N PRO A 146 -30.32 21.26 -1.42
CA PRO A 146 -30.92 22.53 -1.85
C PRO A 146 -30.02 23.74 -1.60
N LEU A 147 -29.30 23.74 -0.48
CA LEU A 147 -28.36 24.81 -0.14
C LEU A 147 -27.13 24.78 -1.05
N LEU A 148 -26.55 23.59 -1.26
CA LEU A 148 -25.41 23.39 -2.16
C LEU A 148 -25.73 23.92 -3.57
N LYS A 149 -26.91 23.59 -4.10
CA LYS A 149 -27.35 24.07 -5.41
C LYS A 149 -27.46 25.59 -5.49
N ALA A 150 -27.94 26.24 -4.43
CA ALA A 150 -28.09 27.70 -4.37
C ALA A 150 -26.74 28.46 -4.23
N TYR A 151 -25.68 27.77 -3.80
CA TYR A 151 -24.37 28.36 -3.53
C TYR A 151 -23.25 27.79 -4.41
N GLN A 152 -23.56 26.93 -5.38
CA GLN A 152 -22.53 26.27 -6.22
C GLN A 152 -21.64 27.25 -6.97
N ASP A 153 -22.16 28.41 -7.40
CA ASP A 153 -21.37 29.43 -8.11
C ASP A 153 -20.59 30.37 -7.17
N LYS A 154 -20.71 30.20 -5.85
CA LYS A 154 -20.13 31.11 -4.83
C LYS A 154 -18.98 30.48 -4.04
N ALA A 155 -18.76 29.18 -4.21
CA ALA A 155 -17.73 28.44 -3.51
C ALA A 155 -17.18 27.35 -4.41
N VAL A 156 -15.90 27.01 -4.23
CA VAL A 156 -15.32 25.86 -4.92
C VAL A 156 -15.81 24.57 -4.24
N ILE A 157 -16.29 23.62 -5.02
CA ILE A 157 -16.85 22.35 -4.52
C ILE A 157 -15.87 21.21 -4.75
N PHE A 158 -15.43 20.59 -3.66
CA PHE A 158 -14.70 19.32 -3.66
C PHE A 158 -15.66 18.20 -3.30
N CYS A 159 -15.77 17.19 -4.15
CA CYS A 159 -16.66 16.06 -3.98
C CYS A 159 -15.84 14.78 -3.79
N ALA A 160 -16.08 14.04 -2.70
CA ALA A 160 -15.68 12.65 -2.64
C ALA A 160 -16.46 11.86 -3.70
N ASP A 161 -15.79 10.96 -4.40
CA ASP A 161 -16.37 10.08 -5.43
C ASP A 161 -17.73 9.47 -5.05
N GLY A 162 -17.90 8.96 -3.83
CA GLY A 162 -19.15 8.36 -3.36
C GLY A 162 -20.34 9.34 -3.33
N ALA A 163 -20.09 10.65 -3.22
CA ALA A 163 -21.13 11.68 -3.21
C ALA A 163 -21.50 12.16 -4.62
N LEU A 164 -20.67 11.89 -5.64
CA LEU A 164 -20.82 12.42 -6.99
C LEU A 164 -22.22 12.18 -7.56
N SER A 165 -22.71 10.94 -7.42
CA SER A 165 -24.03 10.55 -7.92
C SER A 165 -25.20 11.29 -7.27
N MET A 166 -25.05 11.76 -6.03
CA MET A 166 -26.11 12.53 -5.36
C MET A 166 -26.13 13.98 -5.83
N LEU A 167 -24.95 14.57 -6.10
CA LEU A 167 -24.82 15.95 -6.56
C LEU A 167 -25.37 16.09 -7.98
N GLU A 168 -24.97 15.18 -8.88
CA GLU A 168 -25.40 15.20 -10.28
C GLU A 168 -26.91 15.05 -10.43
N LYS A 169 -27.56 14.22 -9.61
CA LYS A 169 -29.02 14.05 -9.61
C LYS A 169 -29.77 15.34 -9.33
N GLU A 170 -29.18 16.23 -8.54
CA GLU A 170 -29.74 17.54 -8.22
C GLU A 170 -29.23 18.64 -9.16
N GLY A 171 -28.42 18.30 -10.16
CA GLY A 171 -27.82 19.26 -11.09
C GLY A 171 -26.76 20.15 -10.44
N ILE A 172 -26.03 19.63 -9.45
CA ILE A 172 -24.88 20.28 -8.82
C ILE A 172 -23.62 19.73 -9.50
N VAL A 173 -22.78 20.62 -10.05
CA VAL A 173 -21.53 20.23 -10.71
C VAL A 173 -20.36 20.55 -9.78
N PRO A 174 -19.64 19.56 -9.24
CA PRO A 174 -18.46 19.83 -8.43
C PRO A 174 -17.29 20.32 -9.30
N ASP A 175 -16.43 21.19 -8.74
CA ASP A 175 -15.20 21.61 -9.43
C ASP A 175 -14.15 20.51 -9.41
N TYR A 176 -14.05 19.79 -8.29
CA TYR A 176 -13.11 18.69 -8.09
C TYR A 176 -13.82 17.44 -7.62
N VAL A 177 -13.44 16.30 -8.19
CA VAL A 177 -13.85 14.98 -7.69
C VAL A 177 -12.62 14.23 -7.22
N THR A 178 -12.62 13.76 -5.98
CA THR A 178 -11.46 13.10 -5.36
C THR A 178 -11.70 11.61 -5.21
N ASN A 179 -10.68 10.79 -5.49
CA ASN A 179 -10.70 9.36 -5.17
C ASN A 179 -9.36 8.95 -4.54
N LEU A 180 -9.46 8.11 -3.51
CA LEU A 180 -8.33 7.50 -2.80
C LEU A 180 -8.35 5.97 -2.86
N ASP A 181 -9.47 5.37 -3.29
CA ASP A 181 -9.66 3.93 -3.23
C ASP A 181 -8.75 3.21 -4.24
N PHE A 182 -7.95 2.29 -3.71
CA PHE A 182 -7.14 1.36 -4.50
C PHE A 182 -7.98 0.20 -5.08
N THR A 183 -9.26 0.07 -4.72
CA THR A 183 -10.14 -0.97 -5.25
C THR A 183 -10.92 -0.48 -6.47
N ASP A 184 -11.28 -1.40 -7.36
CA ASP A 184 -12.09 -1.11 -8.55
C ASP A 184 -13.55 -0.71 -8.22
N LEU A 185 -13.99 -0.88 -6.97
CA LEU A 185 -15.34 -0.54 -6.52
C LEU A 185 -15.69 0.92 -6.77
N ALA A 186 -14.71 1.82 -6.72
CA ALA A 186 -14.89 3.23 -7.01
C ALA A 186 -15.44 3.47 -8.42
N MET A 187 -15.17 2.59 -9.38
CA MET A 187 -15.73 2.67 -10.74
C MET A 187 -17.25 2.80 -10.74
N LYS A 188 -17.95 2.19 -9.77
CA LYS A 188 -19.42 2.25 -9.68
C LYS A 188 -19.94 3.68 -9.51
N PHE A 189 -19.13 4.59 -8.95
CA PHE A 189 -19.52 5.99 -8.80
C PHE A 189 -19.39 6.79 -10.11
N PHE A 190 -18.57 6.30 -11.05
CA PHE A 190 -18.25 6.94 -12.33
C PHE A 190 -18.87 6.25 -13.56
N GLN A 191 -19.46 5.06 -13.41
CA GLN A 191 -20.12 4.34 -14.51
C GLN A 191 -21.22 5.18 -15.19
N ASN A 192 -21.23 5.18 -16.53
CA ASN A 192 -22.16 5.88 -17.42
C ASN A 192 -22.09 7.41 -17.39
N LYS A 193 -20.96 7.99 -16.98
CA LYS A 193 -20.82 9.44 -16.81
C LYS A 193 -19.58 9.94 -17.55
N GLU A 194 -19.80 10.79 -18.54
CA GLU A 194 -18.74 11.63 -19.07
C GLU A 194 -18.51 12.78 -18.07
N ASN A 195 -17.76 12.52 -16.99
CA ASN A 195 -17.38 13.54 -16.01
C ASN A 195 -16.31 14.49 -16.59
N LYS A 196 -16.67 15.18 -17.68
CA LYS A 196 -15.78 16.03 -18.48
C LYS A 196 -15.61 17.43 -17.90
N THR A 197 -16.52 17.87 -17.02
CA THR A 197 -16.54 19.23 -16.48
C THR A 197 -15.70 19.36 -15.20
N SER A 198 -15.72 18.36 -14.34
CA SER A 198 -14.99 18.36 -13.07
C SER A 198 -13.52 17.96 -13.29
N LEU A 199 -12.61 18.50 -12.47
CA LEU A 199 -11.23 18.00 -12.41
C LEU A 199 -11.14 16.82 -11.44
N ASN A 200 -10.75 15.65 -11.94
CA ASN A 200 -10.60 14.46 -11.11
C ASN A 200 -9.22 14.45 -10.45
N VAL A 201 -9.16 14.49 -9.12
CA VAL A 201 -7.92 14.45 -8.34
C VAL A 201 -7.79 13.08 -7.71
N LEU A 202 -6.88 12.27 -8.25
CA LEU A 202 -6.72 10.86 -7.91
C LEU A 202 -5.44 10.66 -7.08
N SER A 203 -5.48 9.72 -6.15
CA SER A 203 -4.27 9.24 -5.48
C SER A 203 -3.37 8.49 -6.45
N CYS A 204 -2.06 8.52 -6.24
CA CYS A 204 -1.12 7.63 -6.95
C CYS A 204 -1.46 6.14 -6.75
N ALA A 205 -2.12 5.78 -5.65
CA ALA A 205 -2.57 4.42 -5.37
C ALA A 205 -3.98 4.08 -5.89
N THR A 206 -4.68 5.02 -6.55
CA THR A 206 -6.01 4.77 -7.12
C THR A 206 -5.98 3.60 -8.10
N HIS A 207 -7.02 2.77 -8.09
CA HIS A 207 -7.11 1.62 -8.97
C HIS A 207 -6.98 2.00 -10.46
N LEU A 208 -6.18 1.23 -11.21
CA LEU A 208 -5.84 1.53 -12.61
C LEU A 208 -7.06 1.72 -13.50
N SER A 209 -8.12 0.94 -13.32
CA SER A 209 -9.32 1.03 -14.17
C SER A 209 -9.93 2.42 -14.11
N LEU A 210 -9.93 3.05 -12.94
CA LEU A 210 -10.46 4.39 -12.77
C LEU A 210 -9.52 5.45 -13.33
N VAL A 211 -8.20 5.28 -13.12
CA VAL A 211 -7.19 6.18 -13.70
C VAL A 211 -7.29 6.19 -15.22
N HIS A 212 -7.43 5.04 -15.87
CA HIS A 212 -7.56 4.95 -17.33
C HIS A 212 -8.93 5.40 -17.85
N PHE A 213 -10.00 5.22 -17.08
CA PHE A 213 -11.36 5.60 -17.48
C PHE A 213 -11.58 7.11 -17.48
N LEU A 214 -10.95 7.84 -16.56
CA LEU A 214 -11.15 9.29 -16.43
C LEU A 214 -10.20 10.06 -17.34
N ASP A 215 -10.70 11.14 -17.96
CA ASP A 215 -9.89 12.02 -18.81
C ASP A 215 -9.31 13.18 -17.99
N ASN A 216 -10.12 14.23 -17.74
CA ASN A 216 -9.71 15.46 -17.06
C ASN A 216 -9.27 15.19 -15.61
N LYS A 217 -8.01 14.80 -15.43
CA LYS A 217 -7.49 14.26 -14.18
C LYS A 217 -6.11 14.79 -13.81
N SER A 218 -5.80 14.67 -12.52
CA SER A 218 -4.48 14.83 -11.92
C SER A 218 -4.26 13.64 -11.00
N VAL A 219 -3.24 12.82 -11.28
CA VAL A 219 -2.85 11.71 -10.39
C VAL A 219 -1.71 12.21 -9.52
N VAL A 220 -1.97 12.37 -8.23
CA VAL A 220 -1.10 13.12 -7.33
C VAL A 220 -0.16 12.17 -6.59
N LEU A 221 1.14 12.44 -6.73
CA LEU A 221 2.16 11.96 -5.80
C LEU A 221 2.31 12.98 -4.69
N ARG A 222 2.23 12.54 -3.44
CA ARG A 222 2.60 13.35 -2.29
C ARG A 222 3.90 12.80 -1.73
N ASP A 223 4.87 13.69 -1.51
CA ASP A 223 5.97 13.41 -0.61
C ASP A 223 5.42 13.54 0.82
N ASP A 224 5.44 12.44 1.57
CA ASP A 224 5.14 12.46 3.01
C ASP A 224 6.29 13.07 3.82
#